data_AF-A0A519SQJ0-F1
#
_entry.id   AF-A0A519SQJ0-F1
#
_cell.length_a   1.000
_cell.length_b   1.000
_cell.length_c   1.000
_cell.angle_alpha   90.00
_cell.angle_beta   90.00
_cell.angle_gamma   90.00
#
_symmetry.space_group_name_H-M   'P 1'
#
loop_
_entity.id
_entity.type
_entity.pdbx_description
1 polymer ?
#
loop_
_entity_poly.entity_id
_entity_poly.type
_entity_poly.pdbx_seq_one_letter_code
_entity_poly.pdbx_strand_id
1 'polypeptide(L)'
;MILATPIQIQEIEAGKSTPIREVYADYEETFVILHPFLKVKEGYDVRFDTWKRPTKNDIFNGTLPVNWSEIVAQANLKDIKELDRLLAYLHGGRFEAEKDAWLRLMRYVDSNKLYVAQTDDYPSVLINPTLEVLKVLGYNDVLCYSDISNDKTSYNISGLLTSGNNFPGSNARILTPDNKIILVTDFDLRFSYLSSDQETLDFFLSKINLEGFYCNATTRPGWSHELSNEDMINWKSSENKNYY
;
A
#
# COMPACT_ATOMS: atom_id res chain seq x y z
N MET A 1 -4.00 -6.98 -10.62
CA MET A 1 -4.23 -8.38 -10.22
C MET A 1 -5.17 -8.42 -9.02
N ILE A 2 -6.32 -9.09 -9.14
CA ILE A 2 -7.27 -9.22 -8.04
C ILE A 2 -7.02 -10.56 -7.35
N LEU A 3 -6.76 -10.52 -6.04
CA LEU A 3 -6.51 -11.65 -5.17
C LEU A 3 -7.79 -12.03 -4.42
N ALA A 4 -7.84 -13.27 -3.94
CA ALA A 4 -8.90 -13.70 -3.03
C ALA A 4 -8.81 -12.93 -1.71
N THR A 5 -9.95 -12.55 -1.15
CA THR A 5 -10.03 -11.92 0.18
C THR A 5 -9.43 -12.86 1.23
N PRO A 6 -8.46 -12.42 2.04
CA PRO A 6 -7.83 -13.26 3.06
C PRO A 6 -8.82 -13.74 4.11
N ILE A 7 -8.77 -15.04 4.41
CA ILE A 7 -9.50 -15.61 5.54
C ILE A 7 -8.81 -15.19 6.85
N GLN A 8 -9.58 -14.61 7.75
CA GLN A 8 -9.12 -14.10 9.05
C GLN A 8 -9.33 -15.15 10.14
N ILE A 9 -8.47 -15.14 11.15
CA ILE A 9 -8.65 -15.98 12.33
C ILE A 9 -9.83 -15.48 13.17
N GLN A 10 -10.46 -16.39 13.91
CA GLN A 10 -11.67 -16.08 14.69
C GLN A 10 -11.45 -14.97 15.72
N GLU A 11 -10.25 -14.82 16.28
CA GLU A 11 -9.91 -13.77 17.25
C GLU A 11 -10.00 -12.37 16.64
N ILE A 12 -9.63 -12.24 15.36
CA ILE A 12 -9.79 -10.99 14.63
C ILE A 12 -11.26 -10.78 14.31
N GLU A 13 -11.96 -11.82 13.83
CA GLU A 13 -13.39 -11.74 13.55
C GLU A 13 -14.24 -11.40 14.78
N ALA A 14 -13.84 -11.87 15.96
CA ALA A 14 -14.44 -11.58 17.26
C ALA A 14 -13.87 -10.31 17.92
N GLY A 15 -12.88 -9.69 17.29
CA GLY A 15 -12.24 -8.47 17.75
C GLY A 15 -13.17 -7.26 17.76
N LYS A 16 -12.77 -6.23 18.49
CA LYS A 16 -13.54 -4.97 18.62
C LYS A 16 -13.38 -4.01 17.44
N SER A 17 -12.46 -4.26 16.52
CA SER A 17 -12.17 -3.36 15.39
C SER A 17 -13.26 -3.48 14.34
N THR A 18 -13.97 -2.39 14.04
CA THR A 18 -15.03 -2.34 13.03
C THR A 18 -14.58 -2.93 11.68
N PRO A 19 -15.40 -3.77 11.00
CA PRO A 19 -15.11 -4.22 9.65
C PRO A 19 -14.89 -3.05 8.70
N ILE A 20 -13.98 -3.19 7.74
CA ILE A 20 -13.60 -2.12 6.81
C ILE A 20 -14.81 -1.64 6.01
N ARG A 21 -15.69 -2.55 5.59
CA ARG A 21 -16.93 -2.20 4.87
C ARG A 21 -17.91 -1.38 5.71
N GLU A 22 -17.90 -1.52 7.03
CA GLU A 22 -18.72 -0.67 7.92
C GLU A 22 -18.10 0.73 8.09
N VAL A 23 -16.77 0.86 8.05
CA VAL A 23 -16.08 2.16 8.06
C VAL A 23 -16.37 2.97 6.79
N TYR A 24 -16.45 2.29 5.65
CA TYR A 24 -16.73 2.88 4.33
C TYR A 24 -18.13 2.52 3.82
N ALA A 25 -19.13 2.53 4.71
CA ALA A 25 -20.49 2.10 4.41
C ALA A 25 -21.22 2.98 3.39
N ASP A 26 -20.76 4.23 3.18
CA ASP A 26 -21.31 5.14 2.17
C ASP A 26 -20.95 4.73 0.72
N TYR A 27 -20.05 3.78 0.55
CA TYR A 27 -19.58 3.27 -0.75
C TYR A 27 -20.05 1.84 -0.96
N GLU A 28 -20.34 1.46 -2.20
CA GLU A 28 -20.79 0.10 -2.55
C GLU A 28 -19.71 -0.94 -2.25
N GLU A 29 -18.45 -0.60 -2.53
CA GLU A 29 -17.33 -1.51 -2.44
C GLU A 29 -16.08 -0.83 -1.86
N THR A 30 -15.20 -1.65 -1.28
CA THR A 30 -13.88 -1.22 -0.81
C THR A 30 -12.83 -2.23 -1.26
N PHE A 31 -11.86 -1.75 -2.02
CA PHE A 31 -10.71 -2.54 -2.48
C PHE A 31 -9.47 -2.17 -1.68
N VAL A 32 -8.78 -3.17 -1.14
CA VAL A 32 -7.45 -3.02 -0.55
C VAL A 32 -6.43 -3.03 -1.67
N ILE A 33 -5.65 -1.97 -1.81
CA ILE A 33 -4.51 -1.84 -2.71
C ILE A 33 -3.24 -2.19 -1.92
N LEU A 34 -2.55 -3.26 -2.31
CA LEU A 34 -1.24 -3.61 -1.76
C LEU A 34 -0.18 -2.72 -2.39
N HIS A 35 0.65 -2.03 -1.59
CA HIS A 35 1.67 -1.14 -2.14
C HIS A 35 2.78 -1.95 -2.79
N PRO A 36 3.13 -1.70 -4.05
CA PRO A 36 4.13 -2.51 -4.74
C PRO A 36 5.52 -2.30 -4.16
N PHE A 37 6.35 -3.32 -4.30
CA PHE A 37 7.81 -3.16 -4.23
C PHE A 37 8.27 -2.39 -5.48
N LEU A 38 9.46 -1.81 -5.44
CA LEU A 38 9.98 -1.06 -6.59
C LEU A 38 11.31 -1.66 -7.07
N LYS A 39 11.42 -1.82 -8.38
CA LYS A 39 12.68 -2.17 -9.05
C LYS A 39 13.13 -1.00 -9.90
N VAL A 40 14.38 -0.58 -9.78
CA VAL A 40 14.94 0.49 -10.63
C VAL A 40 15.06 -0.02 -12.07
N LYS A 41 14.59 0.78 -13.03
CA LYS A 41 14.73 0.50 -14.46
C LYS A 41 16.19 0.60 -14.88
N GLU A 42 16.58 -0.20 -15.86
CA GLU A 42 17.90 -0.08 -16.46
C GLU A 42 18.13 1.35 -16.99
N GLY A 43 19.30 1.92 -16.68
CA GLY A 43 19.68 3.28 -17.08
C GLY A 43 19.16 4.41 -16.18
N TYR A 44 18.41 4.11 -15.11
CA TYR A 44 17.98 5.09 -14.12
C TYR A 44 18.77 4.97 -12.82
N ASP A 45 18.88 6.08 -12.09
CA ASP A 45 19.51 6.14 -10.75
C ASP A 45 18.51 6.73 -9.74
N VAL A 46 17.58 5.88 -9.28
CA VAL A 46 16.60 6.23 -8.24
C VAL A 46 17.08 5.66 -6.92
N ARG A 47 17.37 6.53 -5.96
CA ARG A 47 17.91 6.16 -4.64
C ARG A 47 17.09 6.75 -3.51
N PHE A 48 16.68 5.91 -2.57
CA PHE A 48 15.87 6.32 -1.42
C PHE A 48 16.73 6.55 -0.16
N ASP A 49 17.99 6.15 -0.19
CA ASP A 49 18.98 6.19 0.89
C ASP A 49 19.85 7.46 0.89
N THR A 50 19.60 8.39 -0.04
CA THR A 50 20.33 9.66 -0.13
C THR A 50 19.62 10.81 0.57
N TRP A 51 20.38 11.80 1.03
CA TRP A 51 19.84 13.05 1.60
C TRP A 51 18.85 13.75 0.65
N LYS A 52 19.15 13.72 -0.65
CA LYS A 52 18.21 14.14 -1.69
C LYS A 52 17.28 12.98 -1.98
N ARG A 53 16.05 13.03 -1.46
CA ARG A 53 15.00 12.06 -1.78
C ARG A 53 14.58 12.19 -3.26
N PRO A 54 14.26 11.07 -3.94
CA PRO A 54 13.81 11.11 -5.32
C PRO A 54 12.42 11.74 -5.35
N THR A 55 12.13 12.48 -6.41
CA THR A 55 10.80 13.06 -6.58
C THR A 55 9.78 12.01 -7.00
N LYS A 56 8.49 12.33 -6.86
CA LYS A 56 7.39 11.52 -7.44
C LYS A 56 7.66 11.13 -8.90
N ASN A 57 8.12 12.08 -9.71
CA ASN A 57 8.36 11.83 -11.14
C ASN A 57 9.64 11.03 -11.38
N ASP A 58 10.69 11.18 -10.56
CA ASP A 58 11.87 10.31 -10.62
C ASP A 58 11.49 8.85 -10.34
N ILE A 59 10.67 8.63 -9.31
CA ILE A 59 10.18 7.30 -8.93
C ILE A 59 9.30 6.72 -10.05
N PHE A 60 8.30 7.46 -10.51
CA PHE A 60 7.37 7.02 -11.55
C PHE A 60 8.10 6.65 -12.86
N ASN A 61 9.03 7.50 -13.30
CA ASN A 61 9.76 7.27 -14.55
C ASN A 61 10.85 6.21 -14.40
N GLY A 62 11.55 6.17 -13.27
CA GLY A 62 12.74 5.35 -13.07
C GLY A 62 12.52 4.01 -12.38
N THR A 63 11.31 3.67 -11.97
CA THR A 63 11.02 2.39 -11.30
C THR A 63 9.90 1.61 -11.97
N LEU A 64 9.89 0.29 -11.75
CA LEU A 64 8.83 -0.63 -12.10
C LEU A 64 8.20 -1.16 -10.80
N PRO A 65 6.86 -1.16 -10.68
CA PRO A 65 6.20 -1.81 -9.56
C PRO A 65 6.36 -3.33 -9.67
N VAL A 66 6.63 -3.97 -8.54
CA VAL A 66 6.71 -5.42 -8.36
C VAL A 66 5.62 -5.85 -7.38
N ASN A 67 4.79 -6.78 -7.82
CA ASN A 67 3.60 -7.24 -7.11
C ASN A 67 3.96 -8.15 -5.93
N TRP A 68 3.15 -8.10 -4.88
CA TRP A 68 3.18 -8.97 -3.71
C TRP A 68 3.08 -10.44 -4.08
N SER A 69 2.20 -10.84 -5.00
CA SER A 69 2.12 -12.22 -5.48
C SER A 69 3.45 -12.71 -6.07
N GLU A 70 4.18 -11.85 -6.76
CA GLU A 70 5.52 -12.17 -7.26
C GLU A 70 6.50 -12.34 -6.09
N ILE A 71 6.52 -11.40 -5.13
CA ILE A 71 7.38 -11.49 -3.94
C ILE A 71 7.08 -12.78 -3.16
N VAL A 72 5.81 -13.08 -2.90
CA VAL A 72 5.37 -14.28 -2.20
C VAL A 72 5.88 -15.53 -2.90
N ALA A 73 5.66 -15.63 -4.22
CA ALA A 73 6.11 -16.79 -4.98
C ALA A 73 7.63 -16.93 -5.00
N GLN A 74 8.36 -15.84 -5.26
CA GLN A 74 9.81 -15.89 -5.49
C GLN A 74 10.63 -15.95 -4.19
N ALA A 75 10.16 -15.34 -3.10
CA ALA A 75 10.73 -15.52 -1.77
C ALA A 75 10.20 -16.77 -1.05
N ASN A 76 9.33 -17.55 -1.71
CA ASN A 76 8.71 -18.77 -1.20
C ASN A 76 7.83 -18.55 0.06
N LEU A 77 7.28 -17.36 0.25
CA LEU A 77 6.40 -17.06 1.38
C LEU A 77 5.08 -17.84 1.27
N LYS A 78 4.42 -18.06 2.40
CA LYS A 78 3.16 -18.82 2.48
C LYS A 78 2.05 -18.13 1.69
N ASP A 79 1.86 -16.84 1.96
CA ASP A 79 0.81 -16.01 1.35
C ASP A 79 1.08 -14.51 1.57
N ILE A 80 0.13 -13.68 1.13
CA ILE A 80 0.18 -12.22 1.33
C ILE A 80 0.00 -11.80 2.80
N LYS A 81 -0.55 -12.66 3.67
CA LYS A 81 -0.67 -12.35 5.09
C LYS A 81 0.70 -12.47 5.76
N GLU A 82 1.47 -13.51 5.44
CA GLU A 82 2.86 -13.64 5.89
C GLU A 82 3.70 -12.45 5.41
N LEU A 83 3.60 -12.08 4.13
CA LEU A 83 4.32 -10.92 3.60
C LEU A 83 3.95 -9.62 4.31
N ASP A 84 2.67 -9.37 4.58
CA ASP A 84 2.26 -8.20 5.35
C ASP A 84 2.89 -8.17 6.73
N ARG A 85 2.79 -9.26 7.48
CA ARG A 85 3.34 -9.33 8.83
C ARG A 85 4.84 -9.05 8.86
N LEU A 86 5.58 -9.49 7.84
CA LEU A 86 7.01 -9.20 7.70
C LEU A 86 7.27 -7.72 7.36
N LEU A 87 6.44 -7.10 6.52
CA LEU A 87 6.55 -5.68 6.20
C LEU A 87 6.16 -4.79 7.39
N ALA A 88 5.10 -5.15 8.13
CA ALA A 88 4.73 -4.49 9.38
C ALA A 88 5.87 -4.58 10.40
N TYR A 89 6.57 -5.71 10.47
CA TYR A 89 7.75 -5.86 11.30
C TYR A 89 8.91 -4.95 10.85
N LEU A 90 9.23 -4.94 9.55
CA LEU A 90 10.27 -4.07 8.97
C LEU A 90 10.01 -2.59 9.31
N HIS A 91 8.77 -2.14 9.18
CA HIS A 91 8.38 -0.74 9.35
C HIS A 91 8.03 -0.34 10.78
N GLY A 92 8.14 -1.26 11.75
CA GLY A 92 7.90 -0.95 13.16
C GLY A 92 6.46 -1.12 13.64
N GLY A 93 5.51 -1.42 12.75
CA GLY A 93 4.11 -1.74 13.10
C GLY A 93 3.92 -3.08 13.81
N ARG A 94 4.95 -3.94 13.85
CA ARG A 94 4.96 -5.20 14.61
C ARG A 94 6.30 -5.45 15.29
N PHE A 95 6.27 -5.94 16.53
CA PHE A 95 7.49 -6.21 17.31
C PHE A 95 8.25 -7.48 16.90
N GLU A 96 7.56 -8.48 16.34
CA GLU A 96 8.14 -9.80 16.04
C GLU A 96 7.78 -10.30 14.63
N ALA A 97 8.66 -11.13 14.08
CA ALA A 97 8.50 -11.79 12.79
C ALA A 97 8.98 -13.24 12.83
N GLU A 98 8.42 -14.08 11.95
CA GLU A 98 8.85 -15.45 11.74
C GLU A 98 10.25 -15.44 11.09
N LYS A 99 11.23 -16.05 11.76
CA LYS A 99 12.65 -15.91 11.42
C LYS A 99 12.99 -16.38 10.01
N ASP A 100 12.54 -17.57 9.63
CA ASP A 100 12.86 -18.14 8.33
C ASP A 100 12.23 -17.34 7.19
N ALA A 101 10.95 -16.98 7.35
CA ALA A 101 10.24 -16.14 6.39
C ALA A 101 10.90 -14.76 6.22
N TRP A 102 11.34 -14.14 7.31
CA TRP A 102 12.12 -12.90 7.29
C TRP A 102 13.42 -13.03 6.48
N LEU A 103 14.22 -14.05 6.77
CA LEU A 103 15.50 -14.25 6.09
C LEU A 103 15.32 -14.53 4.58
N ARG A 104 14.25 -15.25 4.21
CA ARG A 104 13.91 -15.51 2.81
C ARG A 104 13.49 -14.23 2.08
N LEU A 105 12.62 -13.41 2.70
CA LEU A 105 12.20 -12.13 2.15
C LEU A 105 13.41 -11.21 1.94
N MET A 106 14.22 -10.97 2.97
CA MET A 106 15.33 -10.02 2.87
C MET A 106 16.40 -10.48 1.89
N ARG A 107 16.71 -11.78 1.84
CA ARG A 107 17.62 -12.34 0.82
C ARG A 107 17.09 -12.08 -0.59
N TYR A 108 15.80 -12.25 -0.83
CA TYR A 108 15.19 -12.02 -2.13
C TYR A 108 15.25 -10.53 -2.51
N VAL A 109 14.88 -9.65 -1.57
CA VAL A 109 14.94 -8.18 -1.74
C VAL A 109 16.36 -7.73 -2.12
N ASP A 110 17.37 -8.16 -1.36
CA ASP A 110 18.77 -7.80 -1.61
C ASP A 110 19.29 -8.33 -2.94
N SER A 111 19.05 -9.61 -3.22
CA SER A 111 19.56 -10.28 -4.44
C SER A 111 18.97 -9.66 -5.70
N ASN A 112 17.75 -9.11 -5.61
CA ASN A 112 17.06 -8.48 -6.73
C ASN A 112 17.12 -6.94 -6.69
N LYS A 113 17.79 -6.36 -5.69
CA LYS A 113 17.92 -4.91 -5.49
C LYS A 113 16.57 -4.20 -5.50
N LEU A 114 15.61 -4.76 -4.77
CA LEU A 114 14.27 -4.19 -4.66
C LEU A 114 14.21 -3.17 -3.54
N TYR A 115 13.42 -2.13 -3.73
CA TYR A 115 12.93 -1.30 -2.63
C TYR A 115 11.63 -1.90 -2.11
N VAL A 116 11.56 -2.06 -0.79
CA VAL A 116 10.37 -2.55 -0.08
C VAL A 116 9.18 -1.62 -0.26
N ALA A 117 7.97 -2.16 -0.09
CA ALA A 117 6.73 -1.42 -0.19
C ALA A 117 6.73 -0.19 0.74
N GLN A 118 6.28 0.95 0.21
CA GLN A 118 6.14 2.21 0.96
C GLN A 118 5.05 2.07 2.03
N THR A 119 5.30 2.65 3.19
CA THR A 119 4.36 2.73 4.34
C THR A 119 3.91 4.17 4.49
N ASP A 120 2.77 4.37 5.16
CA ASP A 120 2.18 5.66 5.55
C ASP A 120 1.59 6.49 4.39
N ASP A 121 2.22 6.45 3.23
CA ASP A 121 1.83 7.21 2.04
C ASP A 121 1.33 6.30 0.92
N TYR A 122 0.42 6.85 0.10
CA TYR A 122 0.08 6.23 -1.17
C TYR A 122 1.32 6.17 -2.09
N PRO A 123 1.66 5.02 -2.69
CA PRO A 123 2.93 4.85 -3.39
C PRO A 123 3.13 5.85 -4.51
N SER A 124 4.27 6.54 -4.51
CA SER A 124 4.56 7.58 -5.51
C SER A 124 4.45 7.10 -6.96
N VAL A 125 4.77 5.82 -7.22
CA VAL A 125 4.63 5.19 -8.54
C VAL A 125 3.17 5.07 -9.01
N LEU A 126 2.20 5.07 -8.08
CA LEU A 126 0.77 4.92 -8.35
C LEU A 126 0.01 6.26 -8.41
N ILE A 127 0.59 7.35 -7.90
CA ILE A 127 -0.07 8.66 -7.82
C ILE A 127 -0.47 9.18 -9.20
N ASN A 128 0.47 9.24 -10.15
CA ASN A 128 0.17 9.74 -11.50
C ASN A 128 -0.90 8.88 -12.22
N PRO A 129 -0.79 7.53 -12.25
CA PRO A 129 -1.86 6.68 -12.79
C PRO A 129 -3.24 6.95 -12.17
N THR A 130 -3.30 7.09 -10.85
CA THR A 130 -4.55 7.38 -10.12
C THR A 130 -5.14 8.73 -10.51
N LEU A 131 -4.32 9.78 -10.58
CA LEU A 131 -4.74 11.11 -11.00
C LEU A 131 -5.23 11.14 -12.45
N GLU A 132 -4.57 10.41 -13.36
CA GLU A 132 -5.03 10.29 -14.75
C GLU A 132 -6.38 9.56 -14.85
N VAL A 133 -6.59 8.51 -14.07
CA VAL A 133 -7.91 7.83 -14.02
C VAL A 133 -9.00 8.78 -13.54
N LEU A 134 -8.77 9.51 -12.45
CA LEU A 134 -9.72 10.51 -11.95
C LEU A 134 -10.03 11.59 -13.00
N LYS A 135 -9.02 12.04 -13.74
CA LYS A 135 -9.19 13.00 -14.84
C LYS A 135 -10.05 12.43 -15.97
N VAL A 136 -9.85 11.17 -16.34
CA VAL A 136 -10.67 10.48 -17.36
C VAL A 136 -12.13 10.33 -16.90
N LEU A 137 -12.36 10.14 -15.61
CA LEU A 137 -13.70 10.12 -15.01
C LEU A 137 -14.36 11.52 -14.95
N GLY A 138 -13.66 12.57 -15.37
CA GLY A 138 -14.19 13.93 -15.48
C GLY A 138 -13.89 14.83 -14.29
N TYR A 139 -13.08 14.38 -13.32
CA TYR A 139 -12.67 15.21 -12.19
C TYR A 139 -11.54 16.15 -12.59
N ASN A 140 -11.67 17.44 -12.27
CA ASN A 140 -10.61 18.44 -12.46
C ASN A 140 -9.78 18.66 -11.19
N ASP A 141 -10.39 18.44 -10.04
CA ASP A 141 -9.81 18.70 -8.73
C ASP A 141 -10.07 17.51 -7.80
N VAL A 142 -9.19 17.35 -6.81
CA VAL A 142 -9.35 16.41 -5.70
C VAL A 142 -9.22 17.14 -4.38
N LEU A 143 -9.91 16.65 -3.37
CA LEU A 143 -9.77 17.11 -1.99
C LEU A 143 -8.75 16.23 -1.29
N CYS A 144 -7.66 16.82 -0.80
CA CYS A 144 -6.69 16.14 0.04
C CYS A 144 -6.83 16.56 1.50
N TYR A 145 -6.71 15.59 2.40
CA TYR A 145 -6.71 15.78 3.86
C TYR A 145 -5.91 14.64 4.51
N SER A 146 -5.80 14.61 5.83
CA SER A 146 -5.10 13.53 6.54
C SER A 146 -5.94 12.97 7.67
N ASP A 147 -5.44 11.96 8.35
CA ASP A 147 -6.07 11.40 9.54
C ASP A 147 -5.96 12.32 10.77
N ILE A 148 -4.93 13.18 10.82
CA ILE A 148 -4.74 14.19 11.88
C ILE A 148 -5.49 15.50 11.64
N SER A 149 -6.02 15.74 10.43
CA SER A 149 -6.82 16.93 10.13
C SER A 149 -7.93 16.66 9.13
N ASN A 150 -9.14 17.09 9.48
CA ASN A 150 -10.31 17.03 8.61
C ASN A 150 -10.37 18.19 7.60
N ASP A 151 -9.42 19.12 7.65
CA ASP A 151 -9.35 20.26 6.73
C ASP A 151 -9.02 19.77 5.33
N LYS A 152 -9.98 19.94 4.41
CA LYS A 152 -9.85 19.52 3.03
C LYS A 152 -9.28 20.66 2.20
N THR A 153 -8.15 20.41 1.57
CA THR A 153 -7.56 21.35 0.60
C THR A 153 -7.83 20.83 -0.80
N SER A 154 -8.40 21.69 -1.65
CA SER A 154 -8.64 21.37 -3.06
C SER A 154 -7.37 21.55 -3.87
N TYR A 155 -7.02 20.54 -4.67
CA TYR A 155 -5.88 20.56 -5.57
C TYR A 155 -6.32 20.22 -6.99
N ASN A 156 -5.85 21.02 -7.95
CA ASN A 156 -6.08 20.76 -9.35
C ASN A 156 -5.26 19.56 -9.85
N ILE A 157 -5.94 18.58 -10.45
CA ILE A 157 -5.34 17.32 -10.93
C ILE A 157 -4.27 17.58 -11.98
N SER A 158 -4.52 18.47 -12.95
CA SER A 158 -3.53 18.77 -13.99
C SER A 158 -2.29 19.46 -13.40
N GLY A 159 -2.48 20.32 -12.39
CA GLY A 159 -1.38 20.89 -11.61
C GLY A 159 -0.55 19.80 -10.91
N LEU A 160 -1.20 18.85 -10.23
CA LEU A 160 -0.52 17.74 -9.52
C LEU A 160 0.24 16.78 -10.45
N LEU A 161 -0.28 16.55 -11.66
CA LEU A 161 0.39 15.73 -12.68
C LEU A 161 1.68 16.40 -13.18
N THR A 162 1.63 17.71 -13.40
CA THR A 162 2.79 18.48 -13.88
C THR A 162 3.80 18.84 -12.78
N SER A 163 3.38 18.82 -11.51
CA SER A 163 4.29 19.11 -10.41
C SER A 163 5.32 17.99 -10.28
N GLY A 164 6.59 18.38 -10.31
CA GLY A 164 7.71 17.49 -10.02
C GLY A 164 7.88 17.21 -8.52
N ASN A 165 7.08 17.83 -7.66
CA ASN A 165 7.19 17.67 -6.21
C ASN A 165 6.38 16.46 -5.71
N ASN A 166 6.60 16.11 -4.44
CA ASN A 166 5.79 15.12 -3.75
C ASN A 166 4.31 15.55 -3.74
N PHE A 167 3.43 14.56 -3.71
CA PHE A 167 2.00 14.76 -3.53
C PHE A 167 1.73 15.50 -2.21
N PRO A 168 0.65 16.31 -2.12
CA PRO A 168 0.49 17.21 -0.98
C PRO A 168 0.27 16.43 0.33
N GLY A 169 1.21 16.57 1.27
CA GLY A 169 1.14 15.99 2.62
C GLY A 169 1.57 14.52 2.69
N SER A 170 2.14 14.12 3.82
CA SER A 170 2.25 12.70 4.18
C SER A 170 0.87 12.19 4.62
N ASN A 171 0.62 10.90 4.44
CA ASN A 171 -0.65 10.24 4.81
C ASN A 171 -1.88 10.90 4.14
N ALA A 172 -1.68 11.44 2.93
CA ALA A 172 -2.72 12.17 2.23
C ALA A 172 -3.84 11.24 1.77
N ARG A 173 -5.04 11.49 2.28
CA ARG A 173 -6.30 10.90 1.81
C ARG A 173 -6.81 11.71 0.62
N ILE A 174 -7.26 11.03 -0.42
CA ILE A 174 -7.80 11.65 -1.63
C ILE A 174 -9.31 11.41 -1.68
N LEU A 175 -10.08 12.47 -1.89
CA LEU A 175 -11.54 12.42 -1.98
C LEU A 175 -11.99 13.23 -3.20
N THR A 176 -12.92 12.69 -3.99
CA THR A 176 -13.53 13.47 -5.08
C THR A 176 -14.51 14.52 -4.52
N PRO A 177 -14.70 15.67 -5.18
CA PRO A 177 -15.60 16.73 -4.67
C PRO A 177 -17.05 16.30 -4.44
N ASP A 178 -17.51 15.25 -5.12
CA ASP A 178 -18.84 14.66 -4.98
C ASP A 178 -18.89 13.48 -3.99
N ASN A 179 -17.79 13.18 -3.30
CA ASN A 179 -17.61 12.08 -2.36
C ASN A 179 -17.89 10.68 -2.92
N LYS A 180 -17.79 10.47 -4.25
CA LYS A 180 -18.00 9.16 -4.85
C LYS A 180 -16.78 8.25 -4.81
N ILE A 181 -15.59 8.81 -4.66
CA ILE A 181 -14.33 8.06 -4.62
C ILE A 181 -13.51 8.56 -3.45
N ILE A 182 -13.07 7.63 -2.60
CA ILE A 182 -12.11 7.89 -1.54
C ILE A 182 -10.93 6.91 -1.61
N LEU A 183 -9.71 7.46 -1.51
CA LEU A 183 -8.48 6.70 -1.35
C LEU A 183 -7.84 7.08 0.00
N VAL A 184 -7.55 6.08 0.81
CA VAL A 184 -7.00 6.26 2.16
C VAL A 184 -5.78 5.37 2.37
N THR A 185 -4.69 5.97 2.83
CA THR A 185 -3.56 5.27 3.46
C THR A 185 -3.52 5.70 4.93
N ASP A 186 -3.61 4.75 5.86
CA ASP A 186 -3.49 5.05 7.29
C ASP A 186 -2.04 4.81 7.77
N PHE A 187 -1.73 5.28 8.98
CA PHE A 187 -0.43 5.09 9.62
C PHE A 187 -0.06 3.61 9.79
N ASP A 188 1.23 3.35 9.62
CA ASP A 188 1.87 2.03 9.70
C ASP A 188 1.29 1.01 8.71
N LEU A 189 0.52 1.45 7.70
CA LEU A 189 0.00 0.59 6.64
C LEU A 189 0.85 0.67 5.38
N ARG A 190 1.20 -0.50 4.85
CA ARG A 190 1.83 -0.69 3.53
C ARG A 190 0.79 -0.87 2.39
N PHE A 191 -0.45 -0.47 2.67
CA PHE A 191 -1.62 -0.73 1.83
C PHE A 191 -2.62 0.42 1.98
N SER A 192 -3.48 0.57 0.98
CA SER A 192 -4.48 1.63 0.94
C SER A 192 -5.86 1.08 0.69
N TYR A 193 -6.89 1.80 1.11
CA TYR A 193 -8.28 1.52 0.80
C TYR A 193 -8.74 2.42 -0.33
N LEU A 194 -9.32 1.85 -1.38
CA LEU A 194 -10.03 2.56 -2.42
C LEU A 194 -11.50 2.17 -2.35
N SER A 195 -12.39 3.11 -2.03
CA SER A 195 -13.83 2.86 -1.95
C SER A 195 -14.61 3.70 -2.96
N SER A 196 -15.54 3.06 -3.65
CA SER A 196 -16.42 3.66 -4.66
C SER A 196 -17.56 2.69 -5.02
N ASP A 197 -18.32 3.00 -6.08
CA ASP A 197 -19.17 2.02 -6.76
C ASP A 197 -18.33 0.97 -7.53
N GLN A 198 -18.93 -0.20 -7.79
CA GLN A 198 -18.22 -1.32 -8.43
C GLN A 198 -17.70 -0.97 -9.83
N GLU A 199 -18.50 -0.24 -10.63
CA GLU A 199 -18.13 0.16 -12.00
C GLU A 199 -16.87 1.02 -12.00
N THR A 200 -16.81 1.99 -11.07
CA THR A 200 -15.66 2.86 -10.89
C THR A 200 -14.43 2.07 -10.44
N LEU A 201 -14.55 1.15 -9.49
CA LEU A 201 -13.43 0.31 -9.07
C LEU A 201 -12.91 -0.58 -10.21
N ASP A 202 -13.80 -1.22 -10.98
CA ASP A 202 -13.42 -2.02 -12.14
C ASP A 202 -12.68 -1.18 -13.18
N PHE A 203 -13.11 0.07 -13.37
CA PHE A 203 -12.42 1.01 -14.24
C PHE A 203 -11.00 1.30 -13.74
N PHE A 204 -10.81 1.59 -12.45
CA PHE A 204 -9.48 1.76 -11.84
C PHE A 204 -8.58 0.55 -12.08
N LEU A 205 -9.08 -0.65 -11.78
CA LEU A 205 -8.35 -1.91 -11.91
C LEU A 205 -8.02 -2.25 -13.37
N SER A 206 -8.83 -1.79 -14.32
CA SER A 206 -8.57 -1.96 -15.75
C SER A 206 -7.50 -1.01 -16.31
N LYS A 207 -7.33 0.17 -15.68
CA LYS A 207 -6.41 1.23 -16.15
C LYS A 207 -5.08 1.22 -15.43
N ILE A 208 -5.08 0.81 -14.18
CA ILE A 208 -3.90 0.77 -13.33
C ILE A 208 -3.68 -0.69 -12.96
N ASN A 209 -2.44 -1.18 -13.08
CA ASN A 209 -2.08 -2.53 -12.66
C ASN A 209 -1.99 -2.62 -11.13
N LEU A 210 -3.09 -2.32 -10.44
CA LEU A 210 -3.19 -2.42 -8.98
C LEU A 210 -3.28 -3.89 -8.59
N GLU A 211 -2.66 -4.24 -7.47
CA GLU A 211 -2.80 -5.54 -6.85
C GLU A 211 -3.51 -5.42 -5.51
N GLY A 212 -4.39 -6.37 -5.23
CA GLY A 212 -5.03 -6.49 -3.93
C GLY A 212 -6.37 -7.20 -3.99
N PHE A 213 -7.28 -6.94 -3.06
CA PHE A 213 -8.51 -7.71 -2.90
C PHE A 213 -9.68 -6.86 -2.41
N TYR A 214 -10.91 -7.31 -2.68
CA TYR A 214 -12.12 -6.68 -2.15
C TYR A 214 -12.34 -7.05 -0.68
N CYS A 215 -12.74 -6.07 0.11
CA CYS A 215 -13.22 -6.29 1.46
C CYS A 215 -14.62 -6.89 1.42
N ASN A 216 -14.85 -7.96 2.18
CA ASN A 216 -16.18 -8.48 2.44
C ASN A 216 -16.73 -7.95 3.79
N ALA A 217 -17.93 -8.40 4.16
CA ALA A 217 -18.59 -7.99 5.40
C ALA A 217 -17.81 -8.31 6.69
N THR A 218 -16.87 -9.27 6.65
CA THR A 218 -16.06 -9.65 7.81
C THR A 218 -14.62 -9.14 7.74
N THR A 219 -14.23 -8.44 6.68
CA THR A 219 -12.84 -8.02 6.51
C THR A 219 -12.50 -6.90 7.49
N ARG A 220 -11.62 -7.16 8.47
CA ARG A 220 -11.18 -6.16 9.45
C ARG A 220 -9.76 -5.64 9.15
N PRO A 221 -9.33 -4.50 9.73
CA PRO A 221 -8.01 -3.92 9.46
C PRO A 221 -6.82 -4.86 9.76
N GLY A 222 -6.95 -5.73 10.76
CA GLY A 222 -5.93 -6.74 11.12
C GLY A 222 -5.97 -8.00 10.24
N TRP A 223 -6.32 -7.89 8.96
CA TRP A 223 -6.64 -9.04 8.10
C TRP A 223 -5.51 -10.04 7.89
N SER A 224 -4.26 -9.61 8.11
CA SER A 224 -3.07 -10.46 7.99
C SER A 224 -2.66 -11.13 9.30
N HIS A 225 -3.30 -10.78 10.41
CA HIS A 225 -2.91 -11.28 11.72
C HIS A 225 -3.16 -12.78 11.80
N GLU A 226 -2.12 -13.48 12.24
CA GLU A 226 -2.14 -14.92 12.51
C GLU A 226 -1.32 -15.22 13.76
N LEU A 227 -1.73 -16.26 14.47
CA LEU A 227 -0.92 -16.88 15.50
C LEU A 227 0.16 -17.72 14.80
N SER A 228 1.42 -17.51 15.18
CA SER A 228 2.53 -18.35 14.73
C SER A 228 3.12 -19.11 15.92
N ASN A 229 3.47 -20.37 15.67
CA ASN A 229 4.20 -21.24 16.58
C ASN A 229 5.65 -21.46 16.11
N GLU A 230 6.11 -20.66 15.14
CA GLU A 230 7.46 -20.80 14.57
C GLU A 230 8.52 -20.07 15.42
N ASP A 231 9.79 -20.22 15.04
CA ASP A 231 10.88 -19.47 15.65
C ASP A 231 10.74 -17.97 15.31
N MET A 232 10.61 -17.15 16.33
CA MET A 232 10.34 -15.72 16.21
C MET A 232 11.61 -14.90 16.47
N ILE A 233 11.80 -13.84 15.69
CA ILE A 233 12.78 -12.79 15.96
C ILE A 233 12.08 -11.49 16.37
N ASN A 234 12.79 -10.65 17.11
CA ASN A 234 12.37 -9.28 17.43
C ASN A 234 13.48 -8.30 17.02
N TRP A 235 13.25 -7.00 17.17
CA TRP A 235 14.20 -5.96 16.72
C TRP A 235 15.61 -6.05 17.30
N LYS A 236 15.80 -6.74 18.44
CA LYS A 236 17.14 -6.94 19.06
C LYS A 236 17.89 -8.16 18.51
N SER A 237 17.22 -9.01 17.72
CA SER A 237 17.81 -10.18 17.09
C SER A 237 18.92 -9.81 16.11
N SER A 238 19.94 -10.65 16.01
CA SER A 238 21.10 -10.44 15.12
C SER A 238 20.74 -10.32 13.63
N GLU A 239 19.63 -10.95 13.25
CA GLU A 239 19.08 -11.06 11.90
C GLU A 239 18.61 -9.70 11.34
N ASN A 240 18.44 -8.69 12.21
CA ASN A 240 18.03 -7.34 11.80
C ASN A 240 19.19 -6.38 11.60
N LYS A 241 20.39 -6.69 12.12
CA LYS A 241 21.50 -5.72 12.22
C LYS A 241 22.01 -5.18 10.87
N ASN A 242 21.56 -5.77 9.77
CA ASN A 242 21.93 -5.37 8.41
C ASN A 242 20.85 -4.55 7.69
N TYR A 243 19.66 -4.39 8.28
CA TYR A 243 18.48 -3.83 7.61
C TYR A 243 17.88 -2.61 8.32
N TYR A 244 18.50 -2.15 9.41
CA TYR A 244 18.22 -0.91 10.13
C TYR A 244 19.49 -0.07 10.26
#